data_AF-A0A3D4IFF2-F1
#
_entry.id   AF-A0A3D4IFF2-F1
#
_cell.length_a   1.000
_cell.length_b   1.000
_cell.length_c   1.000
_cell.angle_alpha   90.00
_cell.angle_beta   90.00
_cell.angle_gamma   90.00
#
_symmetry.space_group_name_H-M   'P 1'
#
loop_
_entity.id
_entity.type
_entity.pdbx_description
1 polymer ?
#
loop_
_entity_poly.entity_id
_entity_poly.type
_entity_poly.pdbx_seq_one_letter_code
_entity_poly.pdbx_strand_id
1 'polypeptide(L)'
;MDVNLHQKKGIEHLAKVLRYYPMVQEGQQAVVGLTREDWHVLCDTLFHMNTPREAIPVEVLSWRFSENGEQMVLETQQGVTVLVEMF
;
A
#
# COMPACT_ATOMS: atom_id res chain seq x y z
N MET A 1 16.10 18.28 -0.96
CA MET A 1 14.94 17.39 -0.76
C MET A 1 15.47 15.98 -0.94
N ASP A 2 15.69 15.25 0.16
CA ASP A 2 16.24 13.90 0.14
C ASP A 2 15.24 12.91 -0.45
N VAL A 3 15.36 12.67 -1.75
CA VAL A 3 14.80 11.49 -2.39
C VAL A 3 15.69 10.32 -2.00
N ASN A 4 15.41 9.65 -0.86
CA ASN A 4 15.70 8.21 -0.77
C ASN A 4 15.11 7.50 0.46
N LEU A 5 15.11 8.10 1.65
CA LEU A 5 14.78 7.33 2.85
C LEU A 5 13.28 7.11 3.04
N HIS A 6 12.48 8.17 2.93
CA HIS A 6 11.03 8.10 3.14
C HIS A 6 10.37 7.22 2.07
N GLN A 7 10.70 7.45 0.80
CA GLN A 7 10.21 6.66 -0.31
C GLN A 7 10.60 5.18 -0.18
N LYS A 8 11.87 4.89 0.16
CA LYS A 8 12.33 3.51 0.39
C LYS A 8 11.54 2.85 1.52
N LYS A 9 11.33 3.55 2.64
CA LYS A 9 10.49 3.05 3.73
C LYS A 9 9.07 2.76 3.24
N GLY A 10 8.46 3.65 2.46
CA GLY A 10 7.13 3.42 1.88
C GLY A 10 7.07 2.16 1.01
N ILE A 11 8.05 1.95 0.14
CA ILE A 11 8.13 0.71 -0.66
C ILE A 11 8.34 -0.52 0.22
N GLU A 12 9.14 -0.42 1.28
CA GLU A 12 9.32 -1.50 2.26
C GLU A 12 8.01 -1.83 3.00
N HIS A 13 7.23 -0.83 3.40
CA HIS A 13 5.90 -1.04 4.00
C HIS A 13 4.95 -1.70 3.00
N LEU A 14 4.94 -1.24 1.73
CA LEU A 14 4.14 -1.86 0.68
C LEU A 14 4.52 -3.33 0.47
N ALA A 15 5.81 -3.65 0.43
CA ALA A 15 6.28 -5.03 0.32
C ALA A 15 5.85 -5.90 1.51
N LYS A 16 5.80 -5.34 2.73
CA LYS A 16 5.26 -6.05 3.90
C LYS A 16 3.76 -6.32 3.76
N VAL A 17 2.98 -5.33 3.31
CA VAL A 17 1.54 -5.49 3.02
C VAL A 17 1.34 -6.61 1.99
N LEU A 18 2.11 -6.59 0.90
CA LEU A 18 2.06 -7.60 -0.17
C LEU A 18 2.39 -9.03 0.31
N ARG A 19 3.31 -9.15 1.27
CA ARG A 19 3.65 -10.44 1.88
C ARG A 19 2.60 -10.92 2.89
N TYR A 20 1.86 -10.00 3.50
CA TYR A 20 0.94 -10.32 4.57
C TYR A 20 -0.50 -10.54 4.10
N TYR A 21 -0.97 -9.82 3.07
CA TYR A 21 -2.37 -9.94 2.61
C TYR A 21 -2.82 -11.38 2.32
N PRO A 22 -1.99 -12.30 1.77
CA PRO A 22 -2.45 -13.67 1.50
C PRO A 22 -2.78 -14.45 2.78
N MET A 23 -2.25 -14.04 3.94
CA MET A 23 -2.51 -14.70 5.23
C MET A 23 -3.85 -14.28 5.84
N VAL A 24 -4.37 -13.12 5.46
CA VAL A 24 -5.61 -12.52 5.99
C VAL A 24 -6.68 -12.36 4.91
N GLN A 25 -6.44 -12.95 3.73
CA GLN A 25 -7.34 -12.90 2.61
C GLN A 25 -8.59 -13.75 2.90
N GLU A 26 -9.75 -13.14 2.72
CA GLU A 26 -11.05 -13.79 2.74
C GLU A 26 -11.70 -13.62 1.36
N GLY A 27 -11.73 -14.70 0.56
CA GLY A 27 -12.23 -14.65 -0.80
C GLY A 27 -11.33 -13.81 -1.71
N GLN A 28 -11.86 -12.70 -2.25
CA GLN A 28 -11.12 -11.76 -3.12
C GLN A 28 -10.70 -10.47 -2.41
N GLN A 29 -10.81 -10.42 -1.08
CA GLN A 29 -10.51 -9.24 -0.29
C GLN A 29 -9.56 -9.59 0.86
N ALA A 30 -8.68 -8.65 1.22
CA ALA A 30 -7.83 -8.75 2.39
C ALA A 30 -7.79 -7.41 3.11
N VAL A 31 -7.77 -7.41 4.44
CA VAL A 31 -7.62 -6.20 5.25
C VAL A 31 -6.30 -6.25 6.00
N VAL A 32 -5.46 -5.24 5.80
CA VAL A 32 -4.13 -5.13 6.41
C VAL A 32 -4.04 -3.84 7.21
N GLY A 33 -3.87 -3.98 8.52
CA GLY A 33 -3.60 -2.87 9.41
C GLY A 33 -2.14 -2.44 9.37
N LEU A 34 -1.89 -1.13 9.30
CA LEU A 34 -0.59 -0.50 9.52
C LEU A 34 -0.65 0.43 10.74
N THR A 35 0.50 0.62 11.38
CA THR A 35 0.63 1.68 12.40
C THR A 35 0.39 3.03 11.73
N ARG A 36 0.00 4.03 12.51
CA ARG A 36 -0.19 5.40 12.00
C ARG A 36 1.03 5.94 11.24
N GLU A 37 2.24 5.70 11.75
CA GLU A 37 3.47 6.15 11.09
C GLU A 37 3.66 5.46 9.74
N ASP A 38 3.56 4.14 9.71
CA ASP A 38 3.72 3.33 8.49
C ASP A 38 2.66 3.67 7.44
N TRP A 39 1.41 3.90 7.88
CA TRP A 39 0.31 4.32 7.02
C TRP A 39 0.60 5.65 6.35
N HIS A 40 1.05 6.65 7.12
CA HIS A 40 1.37 7.97 6.58
C HIS A 40 2.53 7.90 5.59
N VAL A 41 3.58 7.14 5.91
CA VAL A 41 4.74 6.97 5.02
C VAL A 41 4.35 6.31 3.70
N LEU A 42 3.51 5.26 3.77
CA LEU A 42 3.02 4.58 2.57
C LEU A 42 2.13 5.49 1.72
N CYS A 43 1.23 6.24 2.35
CA CYS A 43 0.36 7.19 1.66
C CYS A 43 1.15 8.31 0.98
N ASP A 44 2.09 8.94 1.69
CA ASP A 44 2.93 9.98 1.10
C ASP A 44 3.72 9.43 -0.10
N THR A 45 4.27 8.22 0.05
CA THR A 45 5.00 7.55 -1.03
C THR A 45 4.14 7.32 -2.27
N LEU A 46 2.90 6.85 -2.11
CA LEU A 46 2.03 6.48 -3.23
C LEU A 46 1.25 7.65 -3.84
N PHE A 47 0.97 8.71 -3.07
CA PHE A 47 0.09 9.80 -3.50
C PHE A 47 0.75 11.17 -3.59
N HIS A 48 1.84 11.44 -2.84
CA HIS A 48 2.39 12.80 -2.72
C HIS A 48 3.83 12.94 -3.25
N MET A 49 4.58 11.83 -3.36
CA MET A 49 6.01 11.88 -3.69
C MET A 49 6.34 11.71 -5.18
N ASN A 50 5.33 11.64 -6.07
CA ASN A 50 5.53 11.32 -7.49
C ASN A 50 6.38 10.05 -7.70
N THR A 51 6.16 9.03 -6.86
CA THR A 51 6.93 7.79 -6.93
C THR A 51 6.78 7.15 -8.30
N PRO A 52 7.90 6.87 -9.00
CA PRO A 52 7.83 6.29 -10.34
C PRO A 52 7.22 4.89 -10.26
N ARG A 53 6.43 4.55 -11.29
CA ARG A 53 5.71 3.27 -11.31
C ARG A 53 6.66 2.07 -11.25
N GLU A 54 7.86 2.18 -11.83
CA GLU A 54 8.89 1.13 -11.76
C GLU A 54 9.41 0.85 -10.34
N ALA A 55 9.24 1.77 -9.39
CA ALA A 55 9.60 1.56 -7.98
C ALA A 55 8.50 0.85 -7.19
N ILE A 56 7.26 0.86 -7.70
CA ILE A 56 6.14 0.16 -7.09
C ILE A 56 6.19 -1.31 -7.53
N PRO A 57 6.06 -2.29 -6.62
CA PRO A 57 6.01 -3.71 -6.95
C PRO A 57 5.00 -4.00 -8.07
N VAL A 58 5.37 -4.91 -8.97
CA VAL A 58 4.56 -5.25 -10.15
C VAL A 58 3.24 -5.92 -9.78
N GLU A 59 3.20 -6.54 -8.60
CA GLU A 59 2.03 -7.19 -8.02
C GLU A 59 0.88 -6.23 -7.76
N VAL A 60 1.17 -4.95 -7.46
CA VAL A 60 0.16 -3.89 -7.34
C VAL A 60 -0.16 -3.41 -8.73
N LEU A 61 -1.40 -3.52 -9.20
CA LEU A 61 -1.86 -3.01 -10.50
C LEU A 61 -2.23 -1.54 -10.43
N SER A 62 -3.00 -1.18 -9.41
CA SER A 62 -3.47 0.18 -9.15
C SER A 62 -3.67 0.41 -7.67
N TRP A 63 -3.71 1.69 -7.27
CA TRP A 63 -3.98 2.11 -5.91
C TRP A 63 -4.88 3.36 -5.91
N ARG A 64 -5.74 3.46 -4.89
CA ARG A 64 -6.60 4.63 -4.65
C ARG A 64 -6.95 4.73 -3.18
N PHE A 65 -7.48 5.87 -2.75
CA PHE A 65 -8.20 5.94 -1.49
C PHE A 65 -9.60 5.34 -1.64
N SER A 66 -10.13 4.79 -0.55
CA SER A 66 -11.54 4.45 -0.41
C SER A 66 -12.41 5.71 -0.48
N GLU A 67 -13.71 5.55 -0.70
CA GLU A 67 -14.61 6.69 -0.87
C GLU A 67 -14.70 7.60 0.38
N ASN A 68 -14.56 7.03 1.57
CA ASN A 68 -14.48 7.76 2.83
C ASN A 68 -13.07 8.32 3.12
N GLY A 69 -12.05 7.96 2.32
CA GLY A 69 -10.66 8.38 2.52
C GLY A 69 -9.94 7.73 3.71
N GLU A 70 -10.58 6.79 4.40
CA GLU A 70 -10.04 6.16 5.62
C GLU A 70 -9.10 4.99 5.30
N GLN A 71 -9.22 4.41 4.11
CA GLN A 71 -8.46 3.23 3.69
C GLN A 71 -7.78 3.49 2.35
N MET A 72 -6.65 2.84 2.14
CA MET A 72 -6.04 2.72 0.82
C MET A 72 -6.44 1.38 0.21
N VAL A 73 -6.94 1.41 -1.02
CA VAL A 73 -7.34 0.24 -1.80
C VAL A 73 -6.23 -0.07 -2.79
N LEU A 74 -5.70 -1.28 -2.73
CA LEU A 74 -4.73 -1.80 -3.69
C LEU A 74 -5.36 -2.92 -4.50
N GLU A 75 -5.33 -2.83 -5.82
CA GLU A 75 -5.69 -3.95 -6.69
C GLU A 75 -4.43 -4.73 -7.03
N THR A 76 -4.47 -6.05 -6.85
CA THR A 76 -3.32 -6.92 -7.13
C THR A 76 -3.48 -7.66 -8.46
N GLN A 77 -2.35 -8.12 -9.03
CA GLN A 77 -2.34 -8.97 -10.23
C GLN A 77 -3.11 -10.28 -10.06
N GLN A 78 -3.32 -10.72 -8.82
CA GLN A 78 -4.06 -11.94 -8.49
C GLN A 78 -5.57 -11.72 -8.41
N GLY A 79 -6.06 -10.50 -8.67
CA GLY A 79 -7.47 -10.15 -8.56
C GLY A 79 -7.96 -10.08 -7.11
N VAL A 80 -7.04 -9.85 -6.16
CA VAL A 80 -7.34 -9.61 -4.75
C VAL A 80 -7.29 -8.12 -4.49
N THR A 81 -8.34 -7.57 -3.88
CA THR A 81 -8.42 -6.19 -3.41
C THR A 81 -7.91 -6.12 -1.96
N VAL A 82 -6.81 -5.42 -1.73
CA VAL A 82 -6.23 -5.24 -0.40
C VAL A 82 -6.63 -3.87 0.15
N LEU A 83 -7.37 -3.87 1.24
CA LEU A 83 -7.69 -2.69 2.03
C LEU A 83 -6.61 -2.49 3.08
N VAL A 84 -5.91 -1.37 3.00
CA VAL A 84 -4.89 -0.97 3.96
C VAL A 84 -5.45 0.12 4.85
N GLU A 85 -5.51 -0.15 6.14
CA GLU A 85 -6.10 0.74 7.14
C GLU A 85 -5.15 1.00 8.31
N MET A 86 -5.43 2.05 9.07
CA MET A 86 -4.70 2.37 10.30
C MET A 86 -5.30 1.61 11.48
N PHE A 87 -4.47 1.07 12.37
CA PHE A 87 -4.90 0.51 13.67
C PHE A 87 -4.28 1.23 14.87
#